data_AF-A0A923FTM3-F1
#
_entry.id   AF-A0A923FTM3-F1
#
_cell.length_a   1.000
_cell.length_b   1.000
_cell.length_c   1.000
_cell.angle_alpha   90.00
_cell.angle_beta   90.00
_cell.angle_gamma   90.00
#
_symmetry.space_group_name_H-M   'P 1'
#
loop_
_entity.id
_entity.type
_entity.pdbx_description
1 polymer ?
#
loop_
_entity_poly.entity_id
_entity_poly.type
_entity_poly.pdbx_seq_one_letter_code
_entity_poly.pdbx_strand_id
1 'polypeptide(L)' 'AYGKVTAERDELGRITRYEYADDLHLISRRLNPDGSELKYRYDSARLLLTEIENESGEKYQLDYTPNGLIRQET' A
#
# COMPACT_ATOMS: atom_id res chain seq x y z
N ALA A 1 22.49 1.00 -5.00
CA ALA A 1 21.42 0.66 -4.04
C ALA A 1 20.28 1.63 -4.26
N TYR A 2 19.21 1.23 -4.95
CA TYR A 2 18.05 2.11 -5.13
C TYR A 2 17.32 2.21 -3.79
N GLY A 3 17.29 3.42 -3.21
CA GLY A 3 16.78 3.68 -1.88
C GLY A 3 15.26 3.58 -1.83
N LYS A 4 14.75 2.60 -1.08
CA LYS A 4 13.34 2.57 -0.69
C LYS A 4 13.08 3.76 0.23
N VAL A 5 12.06 4.57 -0.05
CA VAL A 5 11.67 5.68 0.82
C VAL A 5 10.91 5.10 2.01
N THR A 6 11.57 5.03 3.17
CA THR A 6 10.95 4.47 4.38
C THR A 6 10.25 5.53 5.24
N ALA A 7 10.52 6.82 4.98
CA ALA A 7 9.88 7.93 5.65
C ALA A 7 9.91 9.19 4.77
N GLU A 8 8.84 9.96 4.83
CA GLU A 8 8.71 11.29 4.25
C GLU A 8 8.34 12.28 5.35
N ARG A 9 8.90 13.48 5.29
CA ARG A 9 8.58 14.57 6.21
C ARG A 9 8.01 15.75 5.41
N ASP A 10 6.85 16.24 5.81
CA ASP A 10 6.24 17.41 5.18
C ASP A 10 6.79 18.74 5.72
N GLU A 11 6.32 19.86 5.17
CA GLU A 11 6.74 21.22 5.55
C GLU A 11 6.40 21.58 7.02
N LEU A 12 5.39 20.92 7.59
CA LEU A 12 4.99 21.08 9.00
C LEU A 12 5.79 20.15 9.92
N GLY A 13 6.70 19.37 9.35
CA GLY A 13 7.57 18.46 10.06
C GLY A 13 6.91 17.14 10.46
N ARG A 14 5.69 16.85 9.99
CA ARG A 14 4.97 15.60 10.24
C ARG A 14 5.57 14.47 9.42
N ILE A 15 5.57 13.25 9.95
CA ILE A 15 6.27 12.11 9.35
C ILE A 15 5.26 11.04 8.90
N THR A 16 5.32 10.70 7.62
CA THR A 16 4.66 9.51 7.06
C THR A 16 5.72 8.43 6.88
N ARG A 17 5.43 7.18 7.29
CA ARG A 17 6.37 6.05 7.10
C ARG A 17 5.79 5.02 6.14
N TYR A 18 6.68 4.34 5.45
CA TYR A 18 6.32 3.29 4.49
C TYR A 18 7.09 2.02 4.81
N GLU A 19 6.36 0.91 4.86
CA GLU A 19 6.91 -0.43 4.90
C GLU A 19 6.68 -1.09 3.55
N TYR A 20 7.59 -1.97 3.15
CA TYR A 20 7.55 -2.63 1.85
C TYR A 20 7.30 -4.12 2.03
N ALA A 21 6.58 -4.72 1.09
CA ALA A 21 6.43 -6.16 1.00
C ALA A 21 7.81 -6.80 0.75
N ASP A 22 8.05 -7.96 1.38
CA ASP A 22 9.31 -8.70 1.31
C ASP A 22 9.75 -8.92 -0.14
N ASP A 23 11.05 -8.75 -0.41
CA ASP A 23 11.71 -8.91 -1.73
C ASP A 23 11.09 -8.12 -2.90
N LEU A 24 10.06 -7.31 -2.64
CA LEU A 24 9.32 -6.52 -3.61
C LEU A 24 9.54 -5.03 -3.33
N HIS A 25 9.49 -4.22 -4.38
CA HIS A 25 9.51 -2.76 -4.28
C HIS A 25 8.09 -2.18 -4.14
N LEU A 26 7.18 -2.94 -3.53
CA LEU A 26 5.78 -2.58 -3.31
C LEU A 26 5.55 -2.21 -1.85
N ILE A 27 4.77 -1.18 -1.59
CA ILE A 27 4.46 -0.70 -0.23
C ILE A 27 3.42 -1.63 0.39
N SER A 28 3.73 -2.28 1.51
CA SER A 28 2.78 -3.13 2.23
C SER A 28 1.99 -2.36 3.29
N ARG A 29 2.56 -1.26 3.81
CA ARG A 29 1.93 -0.46 4.85
C ARG A 29 2.36 1.00 4.76
N ARG A 30 1.42 1.90 5.03
CA ARG A 30 1.66 3.33 5.22
C ARG A 30 1.21 3.72 6.63
N LEU A 31 2.08 4.36 7.38
CA LEU A 31 1.79 4.93 8.69
C LEU A 31 1.69 6.44 8.55
N ASN A 32 0.52 6.99 8.83
CA ASN A 32 0.27 8.42 8.79
C ASN A 32 0.80 9.11 10.07
N PRO A 33 1.03 10.43 10.03
CA PRO A 33 1.56 11.17 11.18
C PRO A 33 0.67 11.14 12.43
N ASP A 34 -0.64 10.95 12.26
CA ASP A 34 -1.62 10.83 13.34
C ASP A 34 -1.67 9.43 13.97
N GLY A 35 -0.82 8.50 13.49
CA GLY A 35 -0.75 7.12 13.94
C GLY A 35 -1.73 6.18 13.24
N SER A 36 -2.59 6.70 12.35
CA SER A 36 -3.45 5.87 11.51
C SER A 36 -2.64 5.15 10.43
N GLU A 37 -3.22 4.09 9.87
CA GLU A 37 -2.50 3.24 8.92
C GLU A 37 -3.35 2.78 7.75
N LEU A 38 -2.67 2.53 6.62
CA LEU A 38 -3.21 1.75 5.52
C LEU A 38 -2.37 0.50 5.33
N LYS A 39 -3.03 -0.61 4.99
CA LYS A 39 -2.36 -1.85 4.59
C LYS A 39 -2.72 -2.20 3.16
N TYR A 40 -1.74 -2.73 2.43
CA TYR A 40 -1.85 -3.12 1.05
C TYR A 40 -1.47 -4.60 0.91
N ARG A 41 -2.30 -5.38 0.21
CA ARG A 41 -2.00 -6.78 -0.12
C ARG A 41 -1.90 -6.95 -1.62
N TYR A 42 -1.01 -7.85 -2.04
CA TYR A 42 -0.73 -8.08 -3.44
C TYR A 42 -0.86 -9.56 -3.79
N ASP A 43 -1.36 -9.84 -4.99
CA ASP A 43 -1.12 -11.11 -5.66
C ASP A 43 0.37 -11.16 -6.04
N SER A 44 1.15 -11.96 -5.31
CA SER A 44 2.60 -12.05 -5.50
C SER A 44 2.99 -12.65 -6.86
N ALA A 45 2.11 -13.41 -7.52
CA ALA A 45 2.40 -13.98 -8.83
C ALA A 45 2.29 -12.94 -9.96
N ARG A 46 1.44 -11.92 -9.76
CA ARG A 46 1.13 -10.90 -10.79
C ARG A 46 1.55 -9.48 -10.40
N LEU A 47 2.00 -9.28 -9.17
CA LEU A 47 2.33 -7.98 -8.57
C LEU A 47 1.16 -6.99 -8.61
N LEU A 48 -0.08 -7.50 -8.48
CA LEU A 48 -1.31 -6.69 -8.51
C LEU A 48 -1.82 -6.45 -7.09
N LEU A 49 -2.27 -5.23 -6.81
CA LEU A 49 -2.85 -4.84 -5.51
C LEU A 49 -4.25 -5.43 -5.39
N THR A 50 -4.49 -6.36 -4.47
CA THR A 50 -5.77 -7.06 -4.34
C THR A 50 -6.63 -6.58 -3.18
N GLU A 51 -6.04 -6.01 -2.14
CA GLU A 51 -6.76 -5.51 -0.97
C GLU A 51 -6.12 -4.25 -0.42
N ILE A 52 -6.95 -3.28 -0.04
CA ILE A 52 -6.59 -2.12 0.75
C ILE A 52 -7.40 -2.17 2.05
N GLU A 53 -6.72 -2.13 3.19
CA GLU A 53 -7.36 -1.92 4.50
C GLU A 53 -7.11 -0.47 4.91
N ASN A 54 -8.18 0.31 5.10
CA ASN A 54 -8.07 1.71 5.52
C ASN A 54 -7.91 1.86 7.04
N GLU A 55 -7.81 3.11 7.48
CA GLU A 55 -7.62 3.50 8.87
C GLU A 55 -8.75 3.04 9.80
N SER A 56 -9.94 2.83 9.26
CA SER A 56 -11.13 2.35 9.98
C SER A 56 -11.23 0.82 10.01
N GLY A 57 -10.30 0.11 9.35
CA GLY A 57 -10.33 -1.34 9.16
C GLY A 57 -11.28 -1.80 8.05
N GLU A 58 -11.84 -0.87 7.27
CA GLU A 58 -12.64 -1.21 6.09
C GLU A 58 -11.73 -1.76 5.00
N LYS A 59 -12.21 -2.78 4.31
CA LYS A 59 -11.45 -3.50 3.30
C LYS A 59 -12.05 -3.28 1.94
N TYR A 60 -11.21 -2.80 1.04
CA TYR A 60 -11.54 -2.64 -0.36
C TYR A 60 -10.82 -3.71 -1.17
N GLN A 61 -11.58 -4.47 -1.94
CA GLN A 61 -11.03 -5.54 -2.76
C GLN A 61 -11.05 -5.17 -4.23
N LEU A 62 -9.92 -5.43 -4.90
CA LEU A 62 -9.71 -5.12 -6.30
C LEU A 62 -9.67 -6.42 -7.11
N ASP A 63 -10.69 -6.60 -7.94
CA ASP A 63 -10.77 -7.71 -8.88
C ASP A 63 -10.19 -7.32 -10.22
N TYR A 64 -9.42 -8.23 -10.83
CA TYR A 64 -8.77 -8.00 -12.10
C TYR A 64 -9.28 -8.92 -13.21
N THR A 65 -9.34 -8.36 -14.40
CA THR A 65 -9.45 -9.11 -15.65
C THR A 65 -8.19 -9.94 -15.91
N PRO A 66 -8.25 -10.95 -16.81
CA PRO A 66 -7.07 -11.75 -17.18
C PRO A 66 -5.91 -10.91 -17.75
N ASN A 67 -6.20 -9.79 -18.42
CA ASN A 67 -5.20 -8.85 -18.94
C ASN A 67 -4.72 -7.82 -17.91
N GLY A 68 -5.14 -7.91 -16.64
CA GLY A 68 -4.61 -7.10 -15.54
C GLY A 68 -5.26 -5.73 -15.37
N LEU A 69 -6.37 -5.45 -16.05
CA LEU A 69 -7.19 -4.26 -15.80
C LEU A 69 -8.13 -4.49 -14.63
N ILE A 70 -8.38 -3.46 -13.82
CA ILE A 70 -9.38 -3.51 -12.75
C ILE A 70 -10.75 -3.76 -13.38
N ARG A 71 -11.44 -4.77 -12.86
CA ARG A 71 -12.81 -5.14 -13.22
C ARG A 71 -13.80 -4.54 -12.24
N GLN A 72 -13.50 -4.61 -10.94
CA GLN A 72 -14.38 -4.18 -9.87
C GLN A 72 -13.57 -3.80 -8.63
N GLU A 73 -14.10 -2.82 -7.88
CA GLU A 73 -13.73 -2.50 -6.50
C GLU A 73 -14.96 -2.74 -5.62
N THR A 74 -14.76 -3.26 -4.41
CA THR A 74 -15.83 -3.47 -3.42
C THR A 74 -15.55 -2.67 -2.17
#